data_AF-A0A2A5HTU3-F1
#
_entry.id   AF-A0A2A5HTU3-F1
#
_cell.length_a   1.000
_cell.length_b   1.000
_cell.length_c   1.000
_cell.angle_alpha   90.00
_cell.angle_beta   90.00
_cell.angle_gamma   90.00
#
_symmetry.space_group_name_H-M   'P 1'
#
loop_
_entity.id
_entity.type
_entity.pdbx_description
1 polymer ?
#
loop_
_entity_poly.entity_id
_entity_poly.type
_entity_poly.pdbx_seq_one_letter_code
_entity_poly.pdbx_strand_id
1 'polypeptide(L)'
;MIASTEVIQTTNADTTINHKNSDAIYMACPPDSHTEYALKVAAAGKICCIEKPMATNHKDCETICDAFEQHTRTGLWMKSWAKYNSELYLF
;
A
#
# COMPACT_ATOMS: atom_id res chain seq x y z
N MET A 1 27.62 12.53 6.18
CA MET A 1 26.52 13.50 5.98
C MET A 1 25.24 12.77 6.33
N ILE A 2 24.55 13.21 7.38
CA ILE A 2 23.19 12.71 7.66
C ILE A 2 22.29 13.43 6.66
N ALA A 3 21.63 12.69 5.77
CA ALA A 3 20.61 13.26 4.90
C ALA A 3 19.59 13.99 5.79
N SER A 4 19.27 15.22 5.44
CA SER A 4 18.19 15.96 6.10
C SER A 4 16.90 15.16 5.92
N THR A 5 16.38 14.58 7.00
CA THR A 5 15.08 13.90 6.99
C THR A 5 14.00 14.96 6.81
N GLU A 6 13.39 14.97 5.63
CA GLU A 6 12.22 15.80 5.35
C GLU A 6 10.97 15.12 5.93
N VAL A 7 10.25 15.83 6.80
CA VAL A 7 8.97 15.36 7.35
C VAL A 7 7.86 16.21 6.74
N ILE A 8 6.91 15.56 6.07
CA ILE A 8 5.76 16.22 5.45
C ILE A 8 4.50 15.72 6.13
N GLN A 9 3.68 16.66 6.58
CA GLN A 9 2.36 16.39 7.15
C GLN A 9 1.30 17.04 6.26
N THR A 10 0.28 16.27 5.88
CA THR A 10 -0.75 16.70 4.94
C THR A 10 -2.05 15.97 5.24
N THR A 11 -3.17 16.60 4.90
CA THR A 11 -4.49 15.97 4.93
C THR A 11 -4.88 15.35 3.58
N ASN A 12 -4.00 15.42 2.57
CA ASN A 12 -4.23 14.88 1.24
C ASN A 12 -3.29 13.68 0.97
N ALA A 13 -3.86 12.49 0.82
CA ALA A 13 -3.14 11.26 0.54
C ALA A 13 -2.29 11.34 -0.74
N ASP A 14 -2.75 12.02 -1.78
CA ASP A 14 -2.03 12.14 -3.06
C ASP A 14 -0.69 12.86 -2.90
N THR A 15 -0.59 13.79 -1.94
CA THR A 15 0.68 14.46 -1.62
C THR A 15 1.71 13.46 -1.09
N THR A 16 1.29 12.56 -0.20
CA THR A 16 2.15 11.52 0.38
C THR A 16 2.49 10.44 -0.65
N ILE A 17 1.51 9.99 -1.43
CA ILE A 17 1.66 8.94 -2.46
C ILE A 17 2.61 9.40 -3.56
N ASN A 18 2.52 10.65 -4.02
CA ASN A 18 3.35 11.16 -5.11
C ASN A 18 4.65 11.81 -4.64
N HIS A 19 4.97 11.74 -3.34
CA HIS A 19 6.19 12.36 -2.81
C HIS A 19 7.45 11.74 -3.43
N LYS A 20 8.33 12.55 -4.02
CA LYS A 20 9.47 12.04 -4.80
C LYS A 20 10.47 11.22 -3.99
N ASN A 21 10.60 11.52 -2.69
CA ASN A 21 11.58 10.88 -1.82
C ASN A 21 10.97 9.76 -0.95
N SER A 22 9.75 9.27 -1.25
CA SER A 22 9.17 8.11 -0.54
C SER A 22 9.16 6.86 -1.42
N ASP A 23 9.81 5.80 -0.93
CA ASP A 23 9.89 4.50 -1.61
C ASP A 23 8.70 3.58 -1.28
N ALA A 24 8.09 3.79 -0.11
CA ALA A 24 7.02 2.96 0.41
C ALA A 24 5.92 3.78 1.09
N ILE A 25 4.70 3.25 1.07
CA ILE A 25 3.52 3.80 1.73
C ILE A 25 3.01 2.79 2.75
N TYR A 26 2.75 3.27 3.96
CA TYR A 26 2.06 2.51 5.00
C TYR A 26 0.65 3.06 5.17
N MET A 27 -0.35 2.21 4.94
CA MET A 27 -1.77 2.59 4.93
C MET A 27 -2.47 2.02 6.15
N ALA A 28 -2.90 2.90 7.04
CA ALA A 28 -3.69 2.59 8.23
C ALA A 28 -4.98 3.42 8.25
N CYS A 29 -5.66 3.46 7.10
CA CYS A 29 -6.92 4.17 6.89
C CYS A 29 -8.11 3.22 7.13
N PRO A 30 -9.36 3.71 7.11
CA PRO A 30 -10.53 2.84 7.08
C PRO A 30 -10.52 1.88 5.86
N PRO A 31 -10.95 0.61 6.00
CA PRO A 31 -10.79 -0.40 4.95
C PRO A 31 -11.53 -0.14 3.63
N ASP A 32 -12.60 0.65 3.66
CA ASP A 32 -13.34 1.07 2.47
C ASP A 32 -12.51 1.96 1.52
N SER A 33 -11.50 2.64 2.05
CA SER A 33 -10.57 3.47 1.28
C SER A 33 -9.35 2.71 0.75
N HIS A 34 -9.11 1.48 1.20
CA HIS A 34 -7.88 0.76 0.90
C HIS A 34 -7.70 0.51 -0.60
N THR A 35 -8.75 0.03 -1.27
CA THR A 35 -8.72 -0.27 -2.70
C THR A 35 -8.32 0.94 -3.53
N GLU A 36 -8.98 2.09 -3.30
CA GLU A 36 -8.69 3.32 -4.04
C GLU A 36 -7.22 3.73 -3.88
N TYR A 37 -6.74 3.80 -2.64
CA TYR A 37 -5.38 4.27 -2.38
C TYR A 37 -4.32 3.25 -2.81
N ALA A 38 -4.58 1.95 -2.67
CA ALA A 38 -3.65 0.90 -3.07
C ALA A 38 -3.39 0.95 -4.58
N LEU A 39 -4.43 1.16 -5.39
CA LEU A 39 -4.29 1.33 -6.84
C LEU A 39 -3.46 2.58 -7.20
N LYS A 40 -3.64 3.69 -6.47
CA LYS A 40 -2.80 4.90 -6.66
C LYS A 40 -1.34 4.63 -6.31
N VAL A 41 -1.08 3.89 -5.23
CA VAL A 41 0.29 3.52 -4.82
C VAL A 41 0.96 2.58 -5.82
N ALA A 42 0.21 1.59 -6.33
CA ALA A 42 0.68 0.69 -7.38
C ALA A 42 1.06 1.48 -8.64
N ALA A 43 0.17 2.37 -9.09
CA ALA A 43 0.42 3.22 -10.26
C ALA A 43 1.61 4.18 -10.07
N ALA A 44 1.86 4.63 -8.83
CA ALA A 44 3.03 5.43 -8.48
C ALA A 44 4.34 4.61 -8.44
N GLY A 45 4.27 3.28 -8.60
CA GLY A 45 5.45 2.41 -8.62
C GLY A 45 6.08 2.22 -7.24
N LYS A 46 5.30 2.35 -6.16
CA LYS A 46 5.80 2.30 -4.79
C LYS A 46 5.42 1.02 -4.07
N ILE A 47 6.21 0.67 -3.05
CA ILE A 47 5.86 -0.42 -2.14
C ILE A 47 4.65 0.02 -1.30
N CYS A 48 3.64 -0.83 -1.17
CA CYS A 48 2.48 -0.55 -0.34
C CYS A 48 2.38 -1.56 0.79
N CYS A 49 2.19 -1.06 2.00
CA CYS A 49 1.90 -1.85 3.16
C CYS A 49 0.52 -1.50 3.70
N ILE A 50 -0.44 -2.43 3.57
CA ILE A 50 -1.85 -2.19 3.88
C ILE A 50 -2.19 -2.86 5.21
N GLU A 51 -2.81 -2.10 6.12
CA GLU A 51 -3.39 -2.65 7.34
C GLU A 51 -4.57 -3.58 7.05
N LYS A 52 -4.82 -4.51 7.98
CA LYS A 52 -5.94 -5.44 7.82
C LYS A 52 -7.29 -4.77 8.15
N PRO A 53 -8.38 -5.23 7.53
CA PRO A 53 -8.42 -6.12 6.36
C PRO A 53 -7.95 -5.39 5.10
N MET A 54 -7.39 -6.13 4.13
CA MET A 54 -6.85 -5.54 2.89
C MET A 54 -7.91 -4.72 2.14
N ALA A 55 -9.14 -5.22 2.03
CA ALA A 55 -10.28 -4.52 1.47
C ALA A 55 -11.57 -4.99 2.16
N THR A 56 -12.71 -4.42 1.75
CA THR A 56 -14.03 -4.78 2.31
C THR A 56 -14.61 -6.07 1.74
N ASN A 57 -14.08 -6.56 0.61
CA ASN A 57 -14.53 -7.78 -0.06
C ASN A 57 -13.39 -8.43 -0.88
N HIS A 58 -13.59 -9.69 -1.26
CA HIS A 58 -12.61 -10.50 -2.00
C HIS A 58 -12.20 -9.91 -3.35
N LYS A 59 -13.17 -9.42 -4.12
CA LYS A 59 -12.95 -8.93 -5.48
C LYS A 59 -12.04 -7.71 -5.48
N ASP A 60 -12.19 -6.87 -4.47
CA ASP A 60 -11.32 -5.72 -4.27
C ASP A 60 -9.91 -6.16 -3.85
N CYS A 61 -9.76 -7.20 -3.02
CA CYS A 61 -8.44 -7.77 -2.72
C CYS A 61 -7.74 -8.28 -4.00
N GLU A 62 -8.45 -9.02 -4.86
CA GLU A 62 -7.92 -9.49 -6.15
C GLU A 62 -7.50 -8.32 -7.04
N THR A 63 -8.34 -7.28 -7.12
CA THR A 63 -8.05 -6.05 -7.89
C THR A 63 -6.78 -5.35 -7.41
N ILE A 64 -6.54 -5.33 -6.08
CA ILE A 64 -5.31 -4.79 -5.51
C ILE A 64 -4.11 -5.67 -5.91
N CYS A 65 -4.18 -6.98 -5.71
CA CYS A 65 -3.09 -7.90 -6.06
C CYS A 65 -2.69 -7.77 -7.54
N ASP A 66 -3.66 -7.82 -8.46
CA ASP A 66 -3.44 -7.70 -9.90
C ASP A 66 -2.70 -6.40 -10.27
N ALA A 67 -3.03 -5.29 -9.60
CA ALA A 67 -2.39 -4.00 -9.85
C ALA A 67 -0.91 -4.01 -9.44
N PHE A 68 -0.55 -4.66 -8.33
CA PHE A 68 0.84 -4.77 -7.87
C PHE A 68 1.65 -5.82 -8.66
N GLU A 69 1.02 -6.88 -9.17
CA GLU A 69 1.69 -7.88 -10.02
C GLU A 69 2.10 -7.32 -11.39
N GLN A 70 1.33 -6.36 -11.94
CA GLN A 70 1.63 -5.72 -13.22
C GLN A 70 2.89 -4.83 -13.19
N HIS A 71 3.46 -4.55 -12.02
CA HIS A 71 4.56 -3.61 -11.84
C HIS A 71 5.80 -4.30 -11.23
N THR A 72 6.88 -4.43 -12.03
CA THR A 72 8.11 -5.16 -11.65
C THR A 72 8.86 -4.61 -10.43
N ARG A 73 8.59 -3.35 -10.04
CA ARG A 73 9.27 -2.65 -8.94
C ARG A 73 8.36 -2.38 -7.74
N THR A 74 7.12 -2.83 -7.76
CA THR A 74 6.18 -2.64 -6.66
C THR A 74 6.07 -3.90 -5.82
N GLY A 75 6.01 -3.74 -4.49
CA GLY A 75 5.73 -4.83 -3.56
C GLY A 75 4.49 -4.52 -2.75
N LEU A 76 3.60 -5.50 -2.58
CA LEU A 76 2.43 -5.41 -1.72
C LEU A 76 2.68 -6.22 -0.44
N TRP A 77 2.45 -5.60 0.72
CA TRP A 77 2.63 -6.24 2.03
C TRP A 77 1.39 -6.02 2.89
N MET A 78 0.73 -7.09 3.31
CA MET A 78 -0.37 -6.97 4.29
C MET A 78 0.18 -7.08 5.72
N LYS A 79 -0.25 -6.21 6.62
CA LYS A 79 0.16 -6.25 8.03
C LYS A 79 -0.63 -7.31 8.80
N SER A 80 -0.21 -8.56 8.68
CA SER A 80 -0.53 -9.62 9.63
C SER A 80 0.78 -10.19 10.21
N TRP A 81 0.99 -10.05 11.51
CA TRP A 81 2.14 -10.66 12.22
C TRP A 81 2.02 -12.19 12.35
N ALA A 82 0.92 -12.78 11.86
CA ALA A 82 0.70 -14.22 11.86
C ALA A 82 0.52 -14.72 10.43
N LYS A 83 1.63 -15.14 9.79
CA LYS A 83 1.77 -16.40 9.00
C LYS A 83 2.89 -16.29 7.96
N TYR A 84 4.01 -16.92 8.27
CA TYR A 84 4.95 -17.53 7.31
C TYR A 84 4.27 -18.71 6.58
N ASN A 85 3.16 -18.49 5.87
CA ASN A 85 2.55 -19.53 5.03
C ASN A 85 1.75 -18.92 3.88
N SER A 86 1.98 -19.47 2.69
CA SER A 86 1.68 -18.98 1.33
C SER A 86 0.19 -18.94 0.94
N GLU A 87 -0.74 -18.69 1.87
CA GLU A 87 -2.19 -18.70 1.59
C GLU A 87 -2.98 -17.50 2.13
N LEU A 88 -2.33 -16.39 2.53
CA LEU A 88 -3.04 -15.29 3.19
C LEU A 88 -2.94 -13.95 2.48
N TYR A 89 -3.78 -13.83 1.46
CA TYR A 89 -4.38 -12.56 1.06
C TYR A 89 -5.90 -12.55 1.23
N LEU A 90 -6.45 -13.58 1.90
CA LEU A 90 -7.88 -13.80 2.03
C LEU A 90 -8.31 -13.76 3.50
N PHE A 91 -8.92 -12.62 3.85
CA PHE A 91 -9.68 -12.27 5.07
C PHE A 91 -8.93 -12.18 6.39
#